data_AF-A0A355H945-F1
#
_entry.id   AF-A0A355H945-F1
#
_cell.length_a   1.000
_cell.length_b   1.000
_cell.length_c   1.000
_cell.angle_alpha   90.00
_cell.angle_beta   90.00
_cell.angle_gamma   90.00
#
_symmetry.space_group_name_H-M   'P 1'
#
loop_
_entity.id
_entity.type
_entity.pdbx_description
1 polymer ?
#
loop_
_entity_poly.entity_id
_entity_poly.type
_entity_poly.pdbx_seq_one_letter_code
_entity_poly.pdbx_strand_id
1 'polypeptide(L)'
;LMKRLLYEINAFDALLESGLFETETRRIGVEQEMFLVDESGRPASISVEILEKLDDPHFTTELARFNLEFNLDPQVLEGAQELLYFNRIT
;
A
#
# COMPACT_ATOMS: atom_id res chain seq x y z
N LEU A 1 -5.37 -26.09 6.75
CA LEU A 1 -5.03 -24.66 6.63
C LEU A 1 -3.59 -24.37 7.07
N MET A 2 -3.22 -24.57 8.35
CA MET A 2 -1.87 -24.23 8.85
C MET A 2 -0.69 -24.94 8.16
N LYS A 3 -0.85 -26.23 7.81
CA LYS A 3 0.18 -26.98 7.04
C LYS A 3 0.41 -26.42 5.63
N ARG A 4 -0.64 -25.87 5.00
CA ARG A 4 -0.59 -25.28 3.67
C ARG A 4 0.18 -23.96 3.71
N LEU A 5 -0.08 -23.13 4.72
CA LEU A 5 0.64 -21.88 4.95
C LEU A 5 2.14 -22.11 5.15
N LEU A 6 2.52 -23.08 5.99
CA LEU A 6 3.93 -23.44 6.19
C LEU A 6 4.59 -23.93 4.90
N TYR A 7 3.87 -24.70 4.09
CA TYR A 7 4.36 -25.14 2.79
C TYR A 7 4.60 -23.95 1.84
N GLU A 8 3.67 -22.99 1.79
CA GLU A 8 3.78 -21.79 0.96
C GLU A 8 4.94 -20.89 1.39
N ILE A 9 5.19 -20.75 2.71
CA ILE A 9 6.38 -20.04 3.23
C ILE A 9 7.67 -20.74 2.80
N ASN A 10 7.76 -22.06 2.97
CA ASN A 10 8.96 -22.80 2.56
C ASN A 10 9.19 -22.72 1.04
N ALA A 11 8.12 -22.69 0.24
CA ALA A 11 8.21 -22.50 -1.20
C ALA A 11 8.72 -21.10 -1.55
N PHE A 12 8.26 -20.06 -0.84
CA PHE A 12 8.74 -18.70 -1.00
C PHE A 12 10.23 -18.58 -0.67
N ASP A 13 10.69 -19.18 0.42
CA ASP A 13 12.12 -19.23 0.78
C ASP A 13 12.96 -19.89 -0.32
N ALA A 14 12.50 -21.01 -0.89
CA ALA A 14 13.18 -21.67 -2.00
C ALA A 14 13.24 -20.79 -3.27
N LEU A 15 12.20 -19.99 -3.55
CA LEU A 15 12.20 -19.03 -4.67
C LEU A 15 13.23 -17.90 -4.44
N LEU A 16 13.36 -17.42 -3.20
CA LEU A 16 14.35 -16.42 -2.82
C LEU A 16 15.79 -16.95 -3.01
N GLU A 17 16.07 -18.14 -2.48
CA GLU A 17 17.41 -18.77 -2.56
C GLU A 17 17.82 -19.15 -3.99
N SER A 18 16.85 -19.50 -4.83
CA SER A 18 17.09 -19.86 -6.24
C SER A 18 17.26 -18.67 -7.18
N GLY A 19 17.14 -17.43 -6.67
CA GLY A 19 17.34 -16.21 -7.47
C GLY A 19 16.30 -16.06 -8.58
N LEU A 20 15.08 -16.56 -8.37
CA LEU A 20 14.02 -16.52 -9.37
C LEU A 20 13.22 -15.20 -9.40
N PHE A 21 13.55 -14.26 -8.50
CA PHE A 21 13.00 -12.91 -8.50
C PHE A 21 13.79 -11.98 -9.42
N GLU A 22 13.11 -11.02 -10.05
CA GLU A 22 13.73 -9.98 -10.88
C GLU A 22 14.66 -9.09 -10.04
N THR A 23 15.90 -8.89 -10.50
CA THR A 23 16.91 -8.05 -9.82
C THR A 23 17.29 -6.79 -10.58
N GLU A 24 16.93 -6.69 -11.86
CA GLU A 24 17.45 -5.64 -12.77
C GLU A 24 16.76 -4.29 -12.59
N THR A 25 15.44 -4.30 -12.35
CA THR A 25 14.65 -3.07 -12.25
C THR A 25 14.29 -2.78 -10.81
N ARG A 26 14.79 -1.66 -10.27
CA ARG A 26 14.37 -1.15 -8.96
C ARG A 26 13.09 -0.35 -9.10
N ARG A 27 12.11 -0.62 -8.24
CA ARG A 27 10.86 0.14 -8.17
C ARG A 27 10.65 0.65 -6.74
N ILE A 28 9.97 1.78 -6.60
CA ILE A 28 9.53 2.35 -5.34
C ILE A 28 8.02 2.56 -5.37
N GLY A 29 7.34 2.16 -4.30
CA GLY A 29 5.94 2.49 -4.04
C GLY A 29 5.86 3.39 -2.81
N VAL A 30 4.74 4.09 -2.66
CA VAL A 30 4.44 4.89 -1.48
C VAL A 30 3.05 4.52 -1.00
N GLU A 31 2.91 4.41 0.31
CA GLU A 31 1.66 4.25 1.01
C GLU A 31 1.43 5.50 1.87
N GLN A 32 0.21 6.04 1.83
CA GLN A 32 -0.19 7.16 2.67
C GLN A 32 -1.41 6.77 3.50
N GLU A 33 -1.21 6.74 4.82
CA GLU A 33 -2.30 6.62 5.78
C GLU A 33 -2.90 7.99 6.13
N MET A 34 -4.22 8.05 6.24
CA MET A 34 -4.96 9.26 6.57
C MET A 34 -5.98 9.00 7.66
N PHE A 35 -6.25 10.03 8.46
CA PHE A 35 -7.27 10.03 9.49
C PHE A 35 -8.44 10.92 9.05
N LEU A 36 -9.63 10.33 9.04
CA LEU A 36 -10.89 11.02 8.78
C LEU A 36 -11.33 11.73 10.06
N VAL A 37 -11.60 13.02 9.96
CA VAL A 37 -12.06 13.84 11.09
C VAL A 37 -13.30 14.64 10.73
N ASP A 38 -14.18 14.84 11.71
CA ASP A 38 -15.34 15.73 11.58
C ASP A 38 -14.97 17.20 11.80
N GLU A 39 -15.94 18.11 11.64
CA GLU A 39 -15.73 19.56 11.82
C GLU A 39 -15.26 19.95 13.23
N SER A 40 -15.45 19.07 14.22
CA SER A 40 -14.97 19.25 15.59
C SER A 40 -13.58 18.61 15.82
N GLY A 41 -12.94 18.09 14.78
CA GLY A 41 -11.64 17.42 14.85
C GLY A 41 -11.69 16.03 15.49
N ARG A 42 -12.87 15.41 15.61
CA ARG A 42 -13.02 14.07 16.18
C ARG A 42 -12.96 13.00 15.08
N PRO A 43 -12.53 11.77 15.38
CA PRO A 43 -12.51 10.69 14.39
C PRO A 43 -13.88 10.47 13.74
N ALA A 44 -13.92 10.44 12.41
CA ALA A 44 -15.11 10.19 11.62
C ALA A 44 -15.08 8.75 11.09
N SER A 45 -15.88 7.86 11.67
CA SER A 45 -15.91 6.43 11.35
C SER A 45 -16.67 6.11 10.05
N ILE A 46 -16.28 6.75 8.96
CA ILE A 46 -16.99 6.71 7.65
C ILE A 46 -16.10 6.19 6.50
N SER A 47 -15.05 5.42 6.81
CA SER A 47 -14.09 4.95 5.78
C SER A 47 -14.76 4.11 4.68
N VAL A 48 -15.64 3.18 5.05
CA VAL A 48 -16.35 2.31 4.09
C VAL A 48 -17.24 3.13 3.15
N GLU A 49 -18.00 4.07 3.71
CA GLU A 49 -18.89 4.96 2.97
C GLU A 49 -18.14 5.89 2.01
N ILE A 50 -16.90 6.24 2.34
CA ILE A 50 -16.01 7.00 1.45
C ILE A 50 -15.48 6.10 0.33
N LEU A 51 -15.00 4.89 0.64
CA LEU A 51 -14.45 3.96 -0.34
C LEU A 51 -15.49 3.55 -1.40
N GLU A 52 -16.73 3.29 -0.98
CA GLU A 52 -17.85 2.99 -1.89
C GLU A 52 -18.12 4.14 -2.88
N LYS A 53 -17.81 5.38 -2.50
CA LYS A 53 -18.00 6.57 -3.36
C LYS A 53 -16.78 6.92 -4.20
N LEU A 54 -15.57 6.67 -3.67
CA LEU A 54 -14.33 6.89 -4.40
C LEU A 54 -14.23 5.94 -5.60
N ASP A 55 -14.66 4.68 -5.44
CA ASP A 55 -14.61 3.63 -6.47
C ASP A 55 -13.22 3.54 -7.14
N ASP A 56 -12.18 3.64 -6.31
CA ASP A 56 -10.78 3.65 -6.71
C ASP A 56 -10.03 2.54 -5.97
N PRO A 57 -9.45 1.55 -6.71
CA PRO A 57 -8.76 0.42 -6.11
C PRO A 57 -7.46 0.78 -5.39
N HIS A 58 -6.93 1.99 -5.58
CA HIS A 58 -5.76 2.46 -4.84
C HIS A 58 -6.08 2.78 -3.37
N PHE A 59 -7.36 2.95 -3.02
CA PHE A 59 -7.78 3.18 -1.64
C PHE A 59 -8.30 1.90 -0.98
N THR A 60 -7.91 1.69 0.27
CA THR A 60 -8.38 0.55 1.06
C THR A 60 -8.74 0.96 2.50
N THR A 61 -9.47 0.08 3.19
CA THR A 61 -9.76 0.23 4.62
C THR A 61 -8.56 -0.15 5.46
N GLU A 62 -8.38 0.57 6.55
CA GLU A 62 -7.51 0.17 7.66
C GLU A 62 -8.28 -0.48 8.82
N LEU A 63 -7.57 -0.93 9.86
CA LEU A 63 -8.19 -1.57 11.03
C LEU A 63 -9.27 -0.68 11.67
N ALA A 64 -9.04 0.63 11.73
CA ALA A 64 -9.99 1.59 12.27
C ALA A 64 -10.89 2.16 11.18
N ARG A 65 -12.19 2.31 11.49
CA ARG A 65 -13.19 2.87 10.56
C ARG A 65 -13.02 4.37 10.24
N PHE A 66 -12.08 5.04 10.90
CA PHE A 66 -11.73 6.43 10.63
C PHE A 66 -10.36 6.55 9.93
N ASN A 67 -9.75 5.43 9.52
CA ASN A 67 -8.51 5.41 8.76
C ASN A 67 -8.76 4.94 7.32
N LEU A 68 -8.01 5.53 6.41
CA LEU A 68 -7.92 5.15 5.01
C LEU A 68 -6.46 5.05 4.63
N GLU A 69 -6.15 4.09 3.78
CA GLU A 69 -4.83 3.92 3.18
C GLU A 69 -4.94 4.16 1.68
N PHE A 70 -3.97 4.90 1.13
CA PHE A 70 -3.81 5.11 -0.30
C PHE A 70 -2.49 4.48 -0.77
N ASN A 71 -2.60 3.46 -1.61
CA ASN A 71 -1.49 2.73 -2.21
C ASN A 71 -1.19 3.29 -3.60
N LEU A 72 -0.06 3.97 -3.78
CA LEU A 72 0.33 4.45 -5.09
C LEU A 72 0.92 3.34 -5.94
N ASP A 73 0.70 3.43 -7.26
CA ASP A 73 1.34 2.53 -8.22
C ASP A 73 2.87 2.56 -8.08
N PRO A 74 3.53 1.40 -8.00
CA PRO A 74 4.98 1.35 -7.93
C PRO A 74 5.58 1.94 -9.20
N GLN A 75 6.57 2.80 -9.03
CA GLN A 75 7.26 3.44 -10.14
C GLN A 75 8.71 2.98 -10.21
N VAL A 76 9.30 3.03 -11.40
CA VAL A 76 10.73 2.74 -11.57
C VAL A 76 11.54 3.79 -10.82
N LEU A 77 12.49 3.32 -10.02
CA LEU A 77 13.41 4.15 -9.24
C LEU A 77 14.71 4.34 -10.03
N GLU A 78 14.83 5.47 -10.72
CA GLU A 78 16.00 5.86 -11.49
C GLU A 78 16.58 7.18 -10.96
N GLY A 79 17.89 7.23 -10.66
CA GLY A 79 18.65 8.48 -10.47
C GLY A 79 17.95 9.58 -9.65
N ALA A 80 18.17 10.86 -10.00
CA ALA A 80 17.70 12.04 -9.26
C ALA A 80 16.17 12.28 -9.33
N GLN A 81 15.36 11.28 -8.97
CA GLN A 81 13.91 11.37 -8.87
C GLN A 81 13.41 11.73 -7.46
N GLU A 82 14.29 11.86 -6.47
CA GLU A 82 13.94 12.26 -5.07
C GLU A 82 13.10 13.55 -4.97
N LEU A 83 13.16 14.45 -5.96
CA LEU A 83 12.48 15.75 -5.93
C LEU A 83 11.15 15.82 -6.70
N LEU A 84 10.80 14.83 -7.53
CA LEU A 84 9.55 14.85 -8.32
C LEU A 84 8.38 14.14 -7.65
N TYR A 85 8.63 13.13 -6.80
CA TYR A 85 7.56 12.32 -6.18
C TYR A 85 6.76 13.09 -5.13
N PHE A 86 7.39 13.96 -4.34
CA PHE A 86 6.68 14.78 -3.35
C PHE A 86 5.63 15.72 -3.96
N ASN A 87 5.85 16.21 -5.19
CA ASN A 87 4.90 17.09 -5.89
C ASN A 87 3.68 16.36 -6.49
N ARG A 88 3.62 15.01 -6.41
CA ARG A 88 2.41 14.24 -6.77
C ARG A 88 1.63 13.76 -5.56
N ILE A 89 2.22 13.87 -4.37
CA ILE A 89 1.61 13.47 -3.08
C ILE A 89 0.89 14.65 -2.42
N THR A 90 1.17 15.89 -2.86
CA THR A 90 0.47 17.13 -2.46
C THR A 90 -0.41 17.65 -3.59
#